data_AF-A0A6P3RSS9-F1
#
_entry.id   AF-A0A6P3RSS9-F1
#
_cell.length_a   1.000
_cell.length_b   1.000
_cell.length_c   1.000
_cell.angle_alpha   90.00
_cell.angle_beta   90.00
_cell.angle_gamma   90.00
#
_symmetry.space_group_name_H-M   'P 1'
#
loop_
_entity.id
_entity.type
_entity.pdbx_description
1 polymer ?
#
loop_
_entity_poly.entity_id
_entity_poly.type
_entity_poly.pdbx_seq_one_letter_code
_entity_poly.pdbx_strand_id
1 'polypeptide(L)'
;MDAWNIVRVSENFRVIALGLPVPRYSGNPLDPPLRSRFQARDIYYLPFKDQLELLYSVGANVSTEKVSQLLSFATTLCSQESSMLGLPNFPLDSLSAAVQILVCIK
;
A
#
# COMPACT_ATOMS: atom_id res chain seq x y z
N MET A 1 33.82 23.04 10.93
CA MET A 1 32.65 22.59 10.14
C MET A 1 33.08 21.59 9.06
N ASP A 2 34.34 21.63 8.64
CA ASP A 2 34.94 20.74 7.62
C ASP A 2 35.09 19.27 8.04
N ALA A 3 35.17 19.00 9.35
CA ALA A 3 35.27 17.62 9.83
C ALA A 3 33.99 16.78 9.56
N TRP A 4 32.85 17.41 9.29
CA TRP A 4 31.52 16.75 9.19
C TRP A 4 30.90 16.89 7.79
N ASN A 5 31.59 17.50 6.81
CA ASN A 5 31.13 17.69 5.43
C ASN A 5 29.70 18.29 5.30
N ILE A 6 29.32 19.20 6.19
CA ILE A 6 28.00 19.84 6.15
C ILE A 6 28.06 21.00 5.14
N VAL A 7 27.37 20.84 4.00
CA VAL A 7 27.29 21.85 2.94
C VAL A 7 25.93 22.55 2.99
N ARG A 8 25.88 23.83 2.61
CA ARG A 8 24.62 24.58 2.47
C ARG A 8 23.72 23.88 1.45
N VAL A 9 22.48 23.59 1.85
CA VAL A 9 21.49 22.94 0.99
C VAL A 9 20.71 23.96 0.16
N SER A 10 20.16 23.52 -0.97
CA SER A 10 19.24 24.30 -1.80
C SER A 10 17.97 24.65 -1.03
N GLU A 11 17.42 25.84 -1.27
CA GLU A 11 16.13 26.28 -0.71
C GLU A 11 14.95 25.41 -1.15
N ASN A 12 15.09 24.70 -2.28
CA ASN A 12 14.07 23.80 -2.81
C ASN A 12 14.22 22.34 -2.33
N PHE A 13 15.14 22.07 -1.41
CA PHE A 13 15.38 20.71 -0.92
C PHE A 13 14.22 20.23 -0.05
N ARG A 14 13.70 19.03 -0.35
CA ARG A 14 12.61 18.39 0.39
C ARG A 14 13.04 17.02 0.88
N VAL A 15 12.66 16.68 2.11
CA VAL A 15 12.89 15.35 2.70
C VAL A 15 11.55 14.63 2.78
N ILE A 16 11.48 13.42 2.24
CA ILE A 16 10.34 12.51 2.38
C ILE A 16 10.84 11.30 3.14
N ALA A 17 10.18 10.98 4.25
CA ALA A 17 10.44 9.77 5.02
C ALA A 17 9.21 8.84 4.91
N LEU A 18 9.44 7.56 4.66
CA LEU A 18 8.41 6.54 4.70
C LEU A 18 8.40 5.93 6.10
N GLY A 19 7.35 6.21 6.87
CA GLY A 19 7.11 5.49 8.10
C GLY A 19 6.64 4.08 7.76
N LEU A 20 7.31 3.06 8.30
CA LEU A 20 6.70 1.74 8.32
C LEU A 20 5.49 1.82 9.26
N PRO A 21 4.31 1.30 8.89
CA PRO A 21 3.29 1.04 9.88
C PRO A 21 3.95 0.15 10.92
N VAL A 22 4.12 0.68 12.13
CA VAL A 22 4.48 -0.14 13.27
C VAL A 22 3.50 -1.30 13.26
N PRO A 23 3.97 -2.57 13.33
CA PRO A 23 3.08 -3.71 13.19
C PRO A 23 1.98 -3.68 14.25
N ARG A 24 1.06 -4.63 14.21
CA ARG A 24 0.00 -4.85 15.23
C ARG A 24 0.51 -5.04 16.69
N TYR A 25 1.80 -4.82 16.96
CA TYR A 25 2.50 -4.90 18.23
C TYR A 25 2.99 -3.51 18.65
N SER A 26 3.02 -3.20 19.95
CA SER A 26 3.40 -1.87 20.43
C SER A 26 4.84 -1.54 20.01
N GLY A 27 5.01 -0.68 19.02
CA GLY A 27 6.27 -0.03 18.74
C GLY A 27 6.39 1.29 19.47
N ASN A 28 7.62 1.81 19.52
CA ASN A 28 7.89 3.11 20.11
C ASN A 28 7.31 4.22 19.22
N PRO A 29 6.65 5.24 19.81
CA PRO A 29 6.21 6.39 19.05
C PRO A 29 7.40 7.10 18.42
N LEU A 30 7.15 7.80 17.31
CA LEU A 30 8.15 8.63 16.65
C LEU A 30 8.79 9.60 17.66
N ASP A 31 10.12 9.72 17.63
CA ASP A 31 10.87 10.55 18.57
C ASP A 31 10.36 12.01 18.56
N PRO A 32 10.30 12.70 19.73
CA PRO A 32 9.86 14.09 19.83
C PRO A 32 10.43 15.06 18.77
N PRO A 33 11.73 15.04 18.42
CA PRO A 33 12.27 15.90 17.37
C PRO A 33 11.77 15.59 15.96
N LEU A 34 11.35 14.37 15.66
CA LEU A 34 10.82 14.02 14.33
C LEU A 34 9.35 14.42 14.21
N ARG A 35 8.58 14.31 15.29
CA ARG A 35 7.15 14.71 15.34
C ARG A 35 6.93 16.21 15.09
N SER A 36 7.90 17.06 15.43
CA SER A 36 7.80 18.51 15.22
C SER A 36 8.44 18.99 13.91
N ARG A 37 9.32 18.20 13.30
CA ARG A 37 10.06 18.57 12.08
C ARG A 37 9.43 18.05 10.79
N PHE A 38 8.61 17.01 10.88
CA PHE A 38 7.92 16.42 9.74
C PHE A 38 6.42 16.63 9.84
N GLN A 39 5.80 16.91 8.69
CA GLN A 39 4.35 16.76 8.54
C GLN A 39 4.08 15.30 8.21
N ALA A 40 3.30 14.63 9.06
CA ALA A 40 2.87 13.26 8.83
C ALA A 40 1.55 13.24 8.05
N ARG A 41 1.47 12.34 7.07
CA ARG A 41 0.22 12.02 6.38
C ARG A 41 0.07 10.51 6.34
N ASP A 42 -1.05 10.02 6.85
CA ASP A 42 -1.40 8.62 6.73
C ASP A 42 -1.92 8.35 5.32
N ILE A 43 -1.36 7.30 4.70
CA ILE A 43 -1.78 6.82 3.39
C ILE A 43 -2.54 5.51 3.63
N TYR A 44 -3.85 5.57 3.50
CA TYR A 44 -4.71 4.39 3.59
C TYR A 44 -4.65 3.59 2.29
N TYR A 45 -5.05 2.32 2.38
CA TYR A 45 -5.27 1.49 1.21
C TYR A 45 -6.30 2.13 0.27
N LEU A 46 -6.11 1.89 -1.03
CA LEU A 46 -7.00 2.36 -2.07
C LEU A 46 -8.43 1.81 -1.84
N PRO A 47 -9.48 2.65 -1.86
CA PRO A 47 -10.86 2.19 -1.67
C PRO A 47 -11.26 1.12 -2.70
N PHE A 48 -12.19 0.24 -2.33
CA PHE A 48 -12.65 -0.87 -3.19
C PHE A 48 -13.06 -0.40 -4.60
N LYS A 49 -13.79 0.73 -4.68
CA LYS A 49 -14.25 1.30 -5.96
C LYS A 49 -13.08 1.67 -6.87
N ASP A 50 -12.08 2.36 -6.31
CA ASP A 50 -10.92 2.85 -7.06
C ASP A 50 -9.99 1.69 -7.44
N GLN A 51 -9.87 0.67 -6.57
CA GLN A 51 -9.19 -0.59 -6.89
C GLN A 51 -9.86 -1.31 -8.05
N LEU A 52 -11.19 -1.37 -8.07
CA LEU A 52 -11.96 -2.01 -9.12
C LEU A 52 -11.78 -1.28 -10.47
N GLU A 53 -11.84 0.04 -10.46
CA GLU A 53 -11.59 0.88 -11.64
C GLU A 53 -10.17 0.68 -12.19
N LEU A 54 -9.16 0.61 -11.31
CA LEU A 54 -7.80 0.27 -11.70
C LEU A 54 -7.72 -1.11 -12.35
N LEU A 55 -8.31 -2.14 -11.74
CA LEU A 55 -8.28 -3.50 -12.29
C LEU A 55 -9.03 -3.61 -13.62
N TYR A 56 -10.11 -2.86 -13.81
CA TYR A 56 -10.79 -2.76 -15.11
C TYR A 56 -9.91 -2.11 -16.18
N SER A 57 -9.13 -1.07 -15.83
CA SER A 57 -8.17 -0.45 -16.76
C SER A 57 -7.06 -1.41 -17.20
N VAL A 58 -6.64 -2.33 -16.33
CA VAL A 58 -5.61 -3.34 -16.61
C VAL A 58 -6.19 -4.51 -17.44
N GLY A 59 -7.46 -4.86 -17.23
CA GLY A 59 -8.10 -6.07 -17.76
C GLY A 59 -9.23 -5.82 -18.76
N ALA A 60 -9.02 -5.01 -19.80
CA ALA A 60 -10.08 -4.62 -20.76
C ALA A 60 -10.81 -5.80 -21.46
N ASN A 61 -10.21 -6.99 -21.51
CA ASN A 61 -10.76 -8.18 -22.19
C ASN A 61 -11.38 -9.24 -21.24
N VAL A 62 -11.39 -8.98 -19.92
CA VAL A 62 -11.92 -9.90 -18.89
C VAL A 62 -13.33 -9.47 -18.49
N SER A 63 -14.21 -10.42 -18.13
CA SER A 63 -15.55 -10.06 -17.66
C SER A 63 -15.48 -9.27 -16.35
N THR A 64 -16.28 -8.21 -16.26
CA THR A 64 -16.33 -7.30 -15.12
C THR A 64 -16.71 -8.02 -13.81
N GLU A 65 -17.54 -9.06 -13.94
CA GLU A 65 -17.98 -9.94 -12.84
C GLU A 65 -16.81 -10.72 -12.22
N LYS A 66 -15.92 -11.31 -13.05
CA LYS A 66 -14.78 -12.09 -12.55
C LYS A 66 -13.78 -11.22 -11.81
N VAL A 67 -13.50 -10.02 -12.34
CA VAL A 67 -12.60 -9.06 -11.69
C VAL A 67 -13.19 -8.59 -10.36
N SER A 68 -14.50 -8.33 -10.31
CA SER A 68 -15.18 -7.97 -9.05
C SER A 68 -15.14 -9.11 -8.02
N GLN A 69 -15.40 -10.36 -8.43
CA GLN A 69 -15.32 -11.51 -7.55
C GLN A 69 -13.91 -11.71 -6.98
N LEU A 70 -12.89 -11.55 -7.82
CA LEU A 70 -11.49 -11.67 -7.43
C LEU A 70 -11.08 -10.59 -6.42
N LEU A 71 -11.49 -9.34 -6.63
CA LEU A 71 -11.26 -8.26 -5.66
C LEU A 71 -12.00 -8.53 -4.34
N SER A 72 -13.29 -8.88 -4.39
CA SER A 72 -14.09 -9.20 -3.20
C SER A 72 -13.49 -10.35 -2.39
N PHE A 73 -12.98 -11.39 -3.06
CA PHE A 73 -12.29 -12.50 -2.43
C PHE A 73 -11.01 -12.04 -1.72
N ALA A 74 -10.16 -11.27 -2.40
CA ALA A 74 -8.92 -10.75 -1.83
C ALA A 74 -9.17 -9.83 -0.62
N THR A 75 -10.18 -8.96 -0.69
CA THR A 75 -10.55 -8.09 0.43
C THR A 75 -11.07 -8.92 1.62
N THR A 76 -11.85 -9.97 1.37
CA THR A 76 -12.34 -10.88 2.42
C THR A 76 -11.18 -11.63 3.08
N LEU A 77 -10.17 -12.06 2.31
CA LEU A 77 -8.97 -12.71 2.84
C LEU A 77 -8.06 -11.79 3.64
N CYS A 78 -8.21 -10.48 3.53
CA CYS A 78 -7.48 -9.50 4.33
C CYS A 78 -8.30 -8.97 5.52
N SER A 79 -9.53 -9.47 5.71
CA SER A 79 -10.42 -9.04 6.79
C SER A 79 -9.94 -9.55 8.16
N GLN A 80 -10.43 -8.95 9.24
CA GLN A 80 -10.01 -9.31 10.60
C GLN A 80 -10.40 -10.76 10.96
N GLU A 81 -11.50 -11.26 10.40
CA GLU A 81 -11.97 -12.63 10.59
C GLU A 81 -11.01 -13.66 9.99
N SER A 82 -10.41 -13.37 8.84
CA SER A 82 -9.40 -14.24 8.21
C SER A 82 -8.13 -14.39 9.06
N SER A 83 -7.74 -13.30 9.74
CA SER A 83 -6.62 -13.30 10.69
C SER A 83 -6.92 -14.17 11.91
N MET A 84 -8.18 -14.24 12.36
CA MET A 84 -8.59 -15.14 13.43
C MET A 84 -8.56 -16.61 13.02
N LEU A 85 -8.78 -16.90 11.73
CA LEU A 85 -8.69 -18.25 11.17
C LEU A 85 -7.24 -18.73 10.92
N GLY A 86 -6.24 -17.88 11.15
CA GLY A 86 -4.84 -18.23 10.93
C GLY A 86 -4.43 -18.29 9.46
N LEU A 87 -5.22 -17.70 8.55
CA LEU A 87 -4.87 -17.60 7.15
C LEU A 87 -3.70 -16.61 6.95
N PRO A 88 -2.77 -16.89 6.01
CA PRO A 88 -1.70 -15.96 5.69
C PRO A 88 -2.24 -14.70 5.01
N ASN A 89 -1.51 -13.59 5.13
CA ASN A 89 -1.87 -12.35 4.43
C ASN A 89 -1.88 -12.60 2.91
N PHE A 90 -2.97 -12.22 2.26
CA PHE A 90 -3.10 -12.29 0.81
C PHE A 90 -2.43 -11.06 0.15
N PRO A 91 -1.61 -11.24 -0.90
CA PRO A 91 -0.94 -10.13 -1.57
C PRO A 91 -1.88 -9.39 -2.52
N LEU A 92 -2.57 -8.37 -2.01
CA LEU A 92 -3.47 -7.49 -2.78
C LEU A 92 -2.75 -6.79 -3.96
N ASP A 93 -1.46 -6.49 -3.83
CA ASP A 93 -0.69 -5.84 -4.89
C ASP A 93 -0.52 -6.72 -6.14
N SER A 94 -0.58 -8.04 -5.97
CA SER A 94 -0.46 -9.02 -7.05
C SER A 94 -1.75 -9.19 -7.86
N LEU A 95 -2.85 -8.53 -7.48
CA LEU A 95 -4.12 -8.65 -8.21
C LEU A 95 -4.03 -8.18 -9.66
N SER A 96 -3.24 -7.14 -9.92
CA SER A 96 -2.99 -6.64 -11.28
C SER A 96 -2.36 -7.73 -12.16
N ALA A 97 -1.41 -8.49 -11.63
CA ALA A 97 -0.79 -9.62 -12.34
C ALA A 97 -1.79 -10.76 -12.55
N ALA A 98 -2.64 -11.07 -11.56
CA ALA A 98 -3.69 -12.08 -11.70
C ALA A 98 -4.69 -11.72 -12.82
N VAL A 99 -5.09 -10.45 -12.92
CA VAL A 99 -5.94 -9.96 -14.01
C VAL A 99 -5.24 -10.08 -15.37
N GLN A 100 -3.95 -9.76 -15.46
CA GLN A 100 -3.18 -9.93 -16.70
C GLN A 100 -3.08 -11.40 -17.13
N ILE A 101 -2.90 -12.33 -16.18
CA ILE A 101 -2.92 -13.77 -16.48
C ILE A 101 -4.29 -14.18 -17.02
N LEU A 102 -5.38 -13.69 -16.43
CA LEU A 102 -6.74 -13.95 -16.94
C LEU A 102 -6.97 -13.38 -18.34
N VAL A 103 -6.32 -12.28 -18.71
CA VAL A 103 -6.31 -11.76 -20.09
C VAL A 103 -5.59 -12.72 -21.03
N CYS A 104 -4.46 -13.30 -20.59
CA CYS A 104 -3.59 -14.14 -21.42
C CYS A 104 -4.11 -15.57 -21.65
N ILE A 105 -4.95 -16.11 -20.75
CA ILE A 105 -5.49 -17.48 -20.82
C ILE A 105 -6.66 -17.61 -21.82
N LYS A 106 -6.95 -16.57 -22.60
CA LYS A 106 -8.04 -16.53 -23.57
C LYS A 106 -7.63 -17.01 -24.96
#